data_AF-A0A497EZW2-F1
#
_entry.id   AF-A0A497EZW2-F1
#
_cell.length_a   1.000
_cell.length_b   1.000
_cell.length_c   1.000
_cell.angle_alpha   90.00
_cell.angle_beta   90.00
_cell.angle_gamma   90.00
#
_symmetry.space_group_name_H-M   'P 1'
#
loop_
_entity.id
_entity.type
_entity.pdbx_description
1 polymer ?
#
loop_
_entity_poly.entity_id
_entity_poly.type
_entity_poly.pdbx_seq_one_letter_code
_entity_poly.pdbx_strand_id
1 'polypeptide(L)'
;MLGAGKASEALKAIISPPFTVKYPFVPSPPPMSYRGAPEFDEDKCVGCGMCVEHCPSKALEIKSLGEERELIIHYYECLQCSHCNYQCKPIYGVKPTTRYSLIFTDKGEAKLSIVKPSVVVKVKEEACIGCARCEYACQFKAAKLVKKEGRWVSTIDQEKCKGCGACSAACPAIVIDAPLSPNEHVLKEIRDGALSLSSDKPNILVLHCNWARMVPEELAKEVQGANLKFVNITCSGRLSPIFVLEGFNRGYDAVMILCCPEEECHFEGGVKKAKPLVNILKAILAEVGIKPDRLELVTASNVDPDKYRKALLDMVNKLSSFKEGVKAHAA
;
A
#
# COMPACT_ATOMS: atom_id res chain seq x y z
N MET A 1 -66.71 -8.05 -14.82
CA MET A 1 -65.48 -7.44 -15.41
C MET A 1 -64.24 -8.21 -14.97
N LEU A 2 -64.14 -9.48 -15.36
CA LEU A 2 -62.98 -10.35 -15.14
C LEU A 2 -62.51 -10.81 -16.53
N GLY A 3 -61.23 -10.63 -16.87
CA GLY A 3 -60.56 -11.58 -17.77
C GLY A 3 -59.86 -11.09 -19.04
N ALA A 4 -60.02 -9.85 -19.51
CA ALA A 4 -59.35 -9.44 -20.77
C ALA A 4 -57.81 -9.35 -20.65
N GLY A 5 -57.29 -8.99 -19.47
CA GLY A 5 -55.84 -8.92 -19.23
C GLY A 5 -55.17 -10.29 -19.11
N LYS A 6 -55.80 -11.26 -18.44
CA LYS A 6 -55.18 -12.58 -18.20
C LYS A 6 -55.12 -13.45 -19.46
N ALA A 7 -56.15 -13.39 -20.30
CA ALA A 7 -56.19 -14.15 -21.54
C ALA A 7 -55.18 -13.62 -22.59
N SER A 8 -55.01 -12.29 -22.67
CA SER A 8 -54.02 -11.71 -23.59
C SER A 8 -52.59 -11.96 -23.14
N GLU A 9 -52.32 -11.90 -21.83
CA GLU A 9 -51.01 -12.28 -21.27
C GLU A 9 -50.72 -13.77 -21.44
N ALA A 10 -51.71 -14.65 -21.31
CA ALA A 10 -51.56 -16.07 -21.59
C ALA A 10 -51.23 -16.34 -23.07
N LEU A 11 -51.89 -15.66 -24.01
CA LEU A 11 -51.54 -15.75 -25.43
C LEU A 11 -50.13 -15.25 -25.73
N LYS A 12 -49.71 -14.12 -25.13
CA LYS A 12 -48.34 -13.61 -25.27
C LYS A 12 -47.31 -14.59 -24.74
N ALA A 13 -47.59 -15.26 -23.63
CA ALA A 13 -46.68 -16.21 -23.00
C ALA A 13 -46.45 -17.48 -23.84
N ILE A 14 -47.39 -17.87 -24.72
CA ILE A 14 -47.23 -19.02 -25.63
C ILE A 14 -46.18 -18.75 -26.72
N ILE A 15 -46.12 -17.50 -27.20
CA ILE A 15 -45.28 -17.08 -28.32
C ILE A 15 -43.94 -16.48 -27.83
N SER A 16 -43.93 -16.01 -26.59
CA SER A 16 -42.72 -15.49 -25.94
C SER A 16 -41.83 -16.65 -25.49
N PRO A 17 -40.49 -16.47 -25.52
CA PRO A 17 -39.59 -17.45 -24.91
C PRO A 17 -39.92 -17.64 -23.42
N PRO A 18 -39.66 -18.84 -22.85
CA PRO A 18 -39.91 -19.09 -21.45
C PRO A 18 -39.14 -18.10 -20.57
N PHE A 19 -39.83 -17.55 -19.57
CA PHE A 19 -39.25 -16.62 -18.61
C PHE A 19 -38.12 -17.26 -17.78
N THR A 20 -38.14 -18.60 -17.64
CA THR A 20 -37.15 -19.38 -16.92
C THR A 20 -35.84 -19.51 -17.70
N VAL A 21 -34.72 -19.29 -17.02
CA VAL A 21 -33.38 -19.62 -17.53
C VAL A 21 -33.16 -21.13 -17.55
N LYS A 22 -32.32 -21.63 -18.47
CA LYS A 22 -31.99 -23.05 -18.61
C LYS A 22 -31.07 -23.62 -17.50
N TYR A 23 -30.99 -22.96 -16.34
CA TYR A 23 -30.20 -23.45 -15.21
C TYR A 23 -30.84 -24.74 -14.66
N PRO A 24 -30.08 -25.79 -14.30
CA PRO A 24 -28.61 -25.88 -14.26
C PRO A 24 -27.92 -26.36 -15.54
N PHE A 25 -28.65 -26.65 -16.63
CA PHE A 25 -28.07 -27.16 -17.88
C PHE A 25 -27.22 -26.13 -18.63
N VAL A 26 -27.55 -24.85 -18.48
CA VAL A 26 -26.75 -23.72 -18.97
C VAL A 26 -26.53 -22.77 -17.79
N PRO A 27 -25.30 -22.28 -17.56
CA PRO A 27 -25.06 -21.26 -16.56
C PRO A 27 -25.95 -20.04 -16.79
N SER A 28 -26.70 -19.65 -15.75
CA SER A 28 -27.40 -18.36 -15.77
C SER A 28 -26.36 -17.24 -15.81
N PRO A 29 -26.48 -16.25 -16.71
CA PRO A 29 -25.58 -15.11 -16.73
C PRO A 29 -25.81 -14.26 -15.47
N PRO A 30 -24.80 -14.09 -14.61
CA PRO A 30 -24.96 -13.28 -13.41
C PRO A 30 -25.02 -11.79 -13.77
N PRO A 31 -25.63 -10.95 -12.91
CA PRO A 31 -25.60 -9.51 -13.11
C PRO A 31 -24.16 -8.98 -13.04
N MET A 32 -23.86 -7.88 -13.74
CA MET A 32 -22.51 -7.30 -13.73
C MET A 32 -22.02 -6.90 -12.33
N SER A 33 -22.93 -6.60 -11.41
CA SER A 33 -22.63 -6.24 -10.02
C SER A 33 -22.41 -7.46 -9.11
N TYR A 34 -22.45 -8.68 -9.66
CA TYR A 34 -22.29 -9.90 -8.88
C TYR A 34 -20.90 -10.00 -8.28
N ARG A 35 -20.84 -10.40 -7.01
CA ARG A 35 -19.61 -10.49 -6.21
C ARG A 35 -19.09 -11.92 -6.18
N GLY A 36 -18.77 -12.49 -7.33
CA GLY A 36 -18.38 -13.89 -7.44
C GLY A 36 -17.06 -14.23 -6.75
N ALA A 37 -16.63 -15.48 -6.94
CA ALA A 37 -15.43 -16.02 -6.31
C ALA A 37 -14.21 -15.12 -6.58
N PRO A 38 -13.39 -14.79 -5.57
CA PRO A 38 -12.19 -14.00 -5.79
C PRO A 38 -11.15 -14.81 -6.58
N GLU A 39 -10.47 -14.15 -7.50
CA GLU A 39 -9.30 -14.70 -8.19
C GLU A 39 -8.10 -13.78 -7.98
N PHE A 40 -6.90 -14.37 -7.97
CA PHE A 40 -5.67 -13.60 -7.86
C PHE A 40 -5.13 -13.24 -9.25
N ASP A 41 -4.65 -12.01 -9.38
CA ASP A 41 -3.83 -11.56 -10.50
C ASP A 41 -2.36 -11.80 -10.14
N GLU A 42 -1.70 -12.70 -10.87
CA GLU A 42 -0.33 -13.10 -10.56
C GLU A 42 0.67 -11.96 -10.71
N ASP A 43 0.52 -11.08 -11.69
CA ASP A 43 1.49 -10.00 -11.92
C ASP A 43 1.36 -8.89 -10.87
N LYS A 44 0.14 -8.67 -10.39
CA LYS A 44 -0.19 -7.58 -9.47
C LYS A 44 -0.12 -7.99 -8.00
N CYS A 45 -0.42 -9.24 -7.65
CA CYS A 45 -0.45 -9.65 -6.26
C CYS A 45 0.97 -9.72 -5.66
N VAL A 46 1.25 -8.84 -4.70
CA VAL A 46 2.54 -8.82 -3.96
C VAL A 46 2.55 -9.72 -2.72
N GLY A 47 1.44 -10.41 -2.42
CA GLY A 47 1.36 -11.31 -1.27
C GLY A 47 1.33 -10.60 0.10
N CYS A 48 0.85 -9.36 0.21
CA CYS A 48 0.84 -8.61 1.48
C CYS A 48 -0.05 -9.22 2.57
N GLY A 49 -1.12 -9.93 2.19
CA GLY A 49 -1.99 -10.62 3.15
C GLY A 49 -3.09 -9.77 3.80
N MET A 50 -3.39 -8.58 3.27
CA MET A 50 -4.52 -7.78 3.75
C MET A 50 -5.88 -8.42 3.45
N CYS A 51 -5.98 -9.21 2.39
CA CYS A 51 -7.18 -9.99 2.05
C CYS A 51 -7.50 -11.05 3.11
N VAL A 52 -6.47 -11.66 3.70
CA VAL A 52 -6.58 -12.68 4.75
C VAL A 52 -6.98 -12.03 6.06
N GLU A 53 -6.37 -10.89 6.40
CA GLU A 53 -6.68 -10.10 7.60
C GLU A 53 -8.16 -9.75 7.68
N HIS A 54 -8.74 -9.43 6.52
CA HIS A 54 -10.11 -8.94 6.43
C HIS A 54 -11.12 -9.97 5.93
N CYS A 55 -10.77 -11.26 5.91
CA CYS A 55 -11.70 -12.29 5.48
C CYS A 55 -12.67 -12.62 6.61
N PRO A 56 -13.96 -12.20 6.57
CA PRO A 56 -14.89 -12.46 7.66
C PRO A 56 -15.19 -13.94 7.85
N SER A 57 -15.15 -14.73 6.77
CA SER A 57 -15.37 -16.17 6.81
C SER A 57 -14.11 -17.00 7.02
N LYS A 58 -12.93 -16.36 7.08
CA LYS A 58 -11.62 -17.02 7.19
C LYS A 58 -11.30 -18.01 6.06
N ALA A 59 -11.95 -17.85 4.92
CA ALA A 59 -11.70 -18.64 3.70
C ALA A 59 -10.32 -18.40 3.07
N LEU A 60 -9.55 -17.43 3.58
CA LEU A 60 -8.24 -17.07 3.06
C LEU A 60 -7.17 -17.37 4.10
N GLU A 61 -6.06 -17.93 3.65
CA GLU A 61 -4.95 -18.36 4.50
C GLU A 61 -3.61 -17.94 3.89
N ILE A 62 -2.62 -17.74 4.74
CA ILE A 62 -1.22 -17.55 4.36
C ILE A 62 -0.39 -18.62 5.03
N LYS A 63 0.50 -19.25 4.27
CA LYS A 63 1.55 -20.11 4.80
C LYS A 63 2.92 -19.58 4.45
N SER A 64 3.84 -19.65 5.39
CA SER A 64 5.25 -19.35 5.14
C SER A 64 5.95 -20.56 4.57
N LEU A 65 6.69 -20.36 3.47
CA LEU A 65 7.56 -21.34 2.84
C LEU A 65 9.04 -20.89 2.93
N GLY A 66 9.39 -20.15 3.99
CA GLY A 66 10.71 -19.55 4.15
C GLY A 66 10.87 -18.25 3.35
N GLU A 67 11.60 -18.31 2.23
CA GLU A 67 11.83 -17.16 1.33
C GLU A 67 10.61 -16.84 0.46
N GLU A 68 9.64 -17.73 0.42
CA GLU A 68 8.34 -17.55 -0.25
C GLU A 68 7.20 -17.64 0.75
N ARG A 69 6.02 -17.23 0.31
CA ARG A 69 4.76 -17.41 1.03
C ARG A 69 3.67 -17.83 0.06
N GLU A 70 2.80 -18.70 0.55
CA GLU A 70 1.66 -19.23 -0.18
C GLU A 70 0.40 -18.51 0.30
N LEU A 71 -0.40 -17.98 -0.63
CA LEU A 71 -1.73 -17.45 -0.34
C LEU A 71 -2.76 -18.43 -0.87
N ILE A 72 -3.63 -18.91 0.00
CA ILE A 72 -4.61 -19.96 -0.30
C ILE A 72 -6.02 -19.39 -0.14
N ILE A 73 -6.88 -19.67 -1.11
CA ILE A 73 -8.33 -19.46 -1.03
C ILE A 73 -9.01 -20.83 -0.90
N HIS A 74 -9.76 -21.02 0.18
CA HIS A 74 -10.65 -22.14 0.41
C HIS A 74 -12.05 -21.76 -0.09
N TYR A 75 -12.38 -22.08 -1.34
CA TYR A 75 -13.64 -21.67 -1.96
C TYR A 75 -14.87 -22.21 -1.23
N TYR A 76 -14.76 -23.37 -0.58
CA TYR A 76 -15.85 -23.96 0.20
C TYR A 76 -16.22 -23.18 1.46
N GLU A 77 -15.40 -22.22 1.89
CA GLU A 77 -15.67 -21.31 3.02
C GLU A 77 -15.96 -19.87 2.56
N CYS A 78 -15.85 -19.60 1.26
CA CYS A 78 -15.96 -18.26 0.70
C CYS A 78 -17.43 -17.82 0.62
N LEU A 79 -17.76 -16.73 1.30
CA LEU A 79 -19.11 -16.14 1.27
C LEU A 79 -19.36 -15.20 0.07
N GLN A 80 -18.41 -15.09 -0.87
CA GLN A 80 -18.58 -14.23 -2.06
C GLN A 80 -18.95 -12.76 -1.69
N CYS A 81 -18.39 -12.23 -0.60
CA CYS A 81 -18.71 -10.88 -0.10
C CYS A 81 -17.90 -9.75 -0.77
N SER A 82 -16.85 -10.10 -1.53
CA SER A 82 -15.87 -9.21 -2.18
C SER A 82 -15.00 -8.36 -1.24
N HIS A 83 -15.01 -8.62 0.07
CA HIS A 83 -14.24 -7.80 1.01
C HIS A 83 -12.72 -7.88 0.76
N CYS A 84 -12.20 -9.05 0.38
CA CYS A 84 -10.79 -9.22 -0.03
C CYS A 84 -10.40 -8.35 -1.24
N ASN A 85 -11.30 -8.15 -2.18
CA ASN A 85 -11.10 -7.27 -3.34
C ASN A 85 -11.12 -5.78 -2.92
N TYR A 86 -12.06 -5.38 -2.05
CA TYR A 86 -12.12 -4.01 -1.56
C TYR A 86 -10.88 -3.58 -0.78
N GLN A 87 -10.21 -4.52 -0.09
CA GLN A 87 -8.98 -4.26 0.65
C GLN A 87 -7.72 -4.33 -0.21
N CYS A 88 -7.80 -4.92 -1.41
CA CYS A 88 -6.69 -5.03 -2.35
C CYS A 88 -6.44 -3.72 -3.14
N LYS A 89 -6.75 -2.56 -2.54
CA LYS A 89 -6.57 -1.25 -3.19
C LYS A 89 -5.12 -0.77 -3.07
N PRO A 90 -4.53 -0.18 -4.12
CA PRO A 90 -5.07 0.06 -5.46
C PRO A 90 -4.52 -0.93 -6.51
N ILE A 91 -3.76 -1.95 -6.10
CA ILE A 91 -3.09 -2.87 -7.02
C ILE A 91 -4.11 -3.83 -7.67
N TYR A 92 -5.23 -4.10 -7.00
CA TYR A 92 -6.26 -5.08 -7.41
C TYR A 92 -5.65 -6.43 -7.78
N GLY A 93 -4.70 -6.88 -6.96
CA GLY A 93 -4.14 -8.24 -7.02
C GLY A 93 -5.16 -9.33 -6.70
N VAL A 94 -6.31 -8.97 -6.11
CA VAL A 94 -7.51 -9.82 -5.99
C VAL A 94 -8.60 -9.17 -6.80
N LYS A 95 -9.20 -9.90 -7.76
CA LYS A 95 -10.29 -9.40 -8.60
C LYS A 95 -11.59 -10.14 -8.27
N PRO A 96 -12.73 -9.43 -8.29
CA PRO A 96 -14.03 -10.09 -8.25
C PRO A 96 -14.27 -10.77 -9.60
N THR A 97 -14.83 -11.97 -9.58
CA THR A 97 -15.28 -12.65 -10.79
C THR A 97 -16.80 -12.70 -10.83
N THR A 98 -17.34 -13.23 -11.92
CA THR A 98 -18.74 -13.60 -12.05
C THR A 98 -19.01 -15.05 -11.67
N ARG A 99 -18.01 -15.78 -11.16
CA ARG A 99 -18.13 -17.20 -10.79
C ARG A 99 -18.99 -17.33 -9.53
N TYR A 100 -20.27 -17.62 -9.70
CA TYR A 100 -21.23 -17.87 -8.62
C TYR A 100 -21.24 -19.34 -8.18
N SER A 101 -21.07 -20.28 -9.12
CA SER A 101 -21.11 -21.71 -8.83
C SER A 101 -19.78 -22.16 -8.19
N LEU A 102 -19.83 -22.46 -6.89
CA LEU A 102 -18.74 -23.00 -6.08
C LEU A 102 -19.05 -24.45 -5.70
N ILE A 103 -19.40 -25.25 -6.70
CA ILE A 103 -19.64 -26.69 -6.55
C ILE A 103 -18.34 -27.41 -6.89
N PHE A 104 -17.87 -28.24 -5.97
CA PHE A 104 -16.64 -29.03 -6.10
C PHE A 104 -16.92 -30.46 -5.67
N THR A 105 -16.19 -31.43 -6.22
CA THR A 105 -16.38 -32.84 -5.85
C THR A 105 -15.56 -33.22 -4.61
N ASP A 106 -14.44 -32.53 -4.39
CA ASP A 106 -13.62 -32.65 -3.18
C ASP A 106 -13.01 -31.30 -2.75
N LYS A 107 -12.41 -31.29 -1.55
CA LYS A 107 -11.83 -30.08 -0.95
C LYS A 107 -10.52 -29.62 -1.59
N GLY A 108 -9.81 -30.48 -2.32
CA GLY A 108 -8.60 -30.14 -3.07
C GLY A 108 -8.93 -29.27 -4.27
N GLU A 109 -9.94 -29.65 -5.06
CA GLU A 109 -10.45 -28.85 -6.18
C GLU A 109 -11.01 -27.50 -5.73
N ALA A 110 -11.53 -27.43 -4.51
CA ALA A 110 -12.08 -26.24 -3.89
C ALA A 110 -11.01 -25.27 -3.34
N LYS A 111 -9.74 -25.41 -3.76
CA LYS A 111 -8.62 -24.55 -3.34
C LYS A 111 -7.95 -23.90 -4.52
N LEU A 112 -7.64 -22.61 -4.39
CA LEU A 112 -6.69 -21.91 -5.25
C LEU A 112 -5.49 -21.49 -4.40
N SER A 113 -4.29 -21.71 -4.90
CA SER A 113 -3.06 -21.28 -4.25
C SER A 113 -2.20 -20.45 -5.20
N ILE A 114 -1.58 -19.41 -4.69
CA ILE A 114 -0.53 -18.66 -5.37
C ILE A 114 0.70 -18.56 -4.47
N VAL A 115 1.87 -18.71 -5.06
CA VAL A 115 3.15 -18.54 -4.37
C VAL A 115 3.75 -17.19 -4.75
N LYS A 116 4.20 -16.44 -3.75
CA LYS A 116 4.86 -15.14 -3.92
C LYS A 116 6.12 -15.05 -3.06
N PRO A 117 7.10 -14.21 -3.45
CA PRO A 117 8.23 -13.88 -2.59
C PRO A 117 7.76 -13.40 -1.22
N SER A 118 8.51 -13.74 -0.18
CA SER A 118 8.18 -13.33 1.18
C SER A 118 8.37 -11.82 1.35
N VAL A 119 7.32 -11.16 1.83
CA VAL A 119 7.35 -9.74 2.21
C VAL A 119 7.71 -9.53 3.69
N VAL A 120 8.00 -10.63 4.41
CA VAL A 120 8.23 -10.60 5.85
C VAL A 120 9.54 -9.89 6.14
N VAL A 121 9.50 -8.94 7.08
CA VAL A 121 10.70 -8.22 7.53
C VAL A 121 11.68 -9.18 8.23
N LYS A 122 12.98 -8.99 8.01
CA LYS A 122 14.05 -9.80 8.60
C LYS A 122 14.79 -9.00 9.65
N VAL A 123 15.01 -9.58 10.83
CA VAL A 123 15.76 -8.94 11.93
C VAL A 123 17.15 -9.54 11.99
N LYS A 124 18.19 -8.70 11.92
CA LYS A 124 19.56 -9.12 12.29
C LYS A 124 19.63 -9.28 13.79
N GLU A 125 19.52 -10.52 14.25
CA GLU A 125 19.35 -10.82 15.66
C GLU A 125 20.56 -10.33 16.46
N GLU A 126 21.78 -10.57 16.00
CA GLU A 126 23.05 -10.24 16.64
C GLU A 126 23.21 -8.75 17.00
N ALA A 127 22.66 -7.85 16.19
CA ALA A 127 22.74 -6.40 16.40
C ALA A 127 21.49 -5.82 17.09
N CYS A 128 20.49 -6.65 17.39
CA CYS A 128 19.25 -6.20 18.04
C CYS A 128 19.50 -5.81 19.51
N ILE A 129 19.14 -4.57 19.87
CA ILE A 129 19.30 -4.02 21.22
C ILE A 129 18.11 -4.27 22.16
N GLY A 130 17.08 -5.00 21.73
CA GLY A 130 15.96 -5.39 22.61
C GLY A 130 15.02 -4.28 23.08
N CYS A 131 15.01 -3.08 22.47
CA CYS A 131 14.26 -1.91 22.94
C CYS A 131 12.72 -1.95 22.77
N ALA A 132 12.14 -3.04 22.26
CA ALA A 132 10.69 -3.24 22.07
C ALA A 132 9.92 -2.24 21.15
N ARG A 133 10.58 -1.24 20.53
CA ARG A 133 9.89 -0.28 19.63
C ARG A 133 9.20 -0.94 18.43
N CYS A 134 9.78 -2.01 17.90
CA CYS A 134 9.19 -2.77 16.78
C CYS A 134 7.90 -3.49 17.16
N GLU A 135 7.82 -4.03 18.39
CA GLU A 135 6.62 -4.65 18.93
C GLU A 135 5.52 -3.60 19.14
N TYR A 136 5.86 -2.46 19.75
CA TYR A 136 4.91 -1.34 19.90
C TYR A 136 4.40 -0.78 18.56
N ALA A 137 5.27 -0.68 17.56
CA ALA A 137 4.90 -0.17 16.24
C ALA A 137 4.03 -1.14 15.42
N CYS A 138 4.03 -2.44 15.75
CA CYS A 138 3.38 -3.47 14.95
C CYS A 138 1.90 -3.65 15.33
N GLN A 139 1.00 -3.01 14.57
CA GLN A 139 -0.45 -3.17 14.78
C GLN A 139 -0.96 -4.59 14.52
N PHE A 140 -0.26 -5.37 13.68
CA PHE A 140 -0.60 -6.76 13.35
C PHE A 140 -0.08 -7.76 14.40
N LYS A 141 0.60 -7.28 15.46
CA LYS A 141 1.16 -8.12 16.54
C LYS A 141 2.09 -9.22 16.02
N ALA A 142 2.76 -8.97 14.89
CA ALA A 142 3.70 -9.90 14.26
C ALA A 142 5.09 -9.82 14.89
N ALA A 143 5.54 -8.62 15.29
CA ALA A 143 6.81 -8.45 15.99
C ALA A 143 6.64 -8.68 17.49
N LYS A 144 7.48 -9.52 18.10
CA LYS A 144 7.51 -9.80 19.54
C LYS A 144 8.92 -9.90 20.07
N LEU A 145 9.15 -9.38 21.27
CA LEU A 145 10.41 -9.55 21.99
C LEU A 145 10.41 -10.89 22.73
N VAL A 146 11.44 -11.69 22.48
CA VAL A 146 11.69 -12.95 23.17
C VAL A 146 13.08 -12.92 23.79
N LYS A 147 13.24 -13.61 24.92
CA LYS A 147 14.55 -13.73 25.58
C LYS A 147 15.31 -14.92 24.97
N LYS A 148 16.41 -14.64 24.28
CA LYS A 148 17.35 -15.65 23.76
C LYS A 148 18.70 -15.43 24.43
N GLU A 149 19.28 -16.48 25.02
CA GLU A 149 20.64 -16.43 25.60
C GLU A 149 20.83 -15.25 26.57
N GLY A 150 19.81 -14.95 27.39
CA GLY A 150 19.86 -13.86 28.36
C GLY A 150 19.54 -12.47 27.81
N ARG A 151 19.52 -12.24 26.49
CA ARG A 151 19.17 -10.94 25.88
C ARG A 151 17.79 -10.94 25.23
N TRP A 152 17.19 -9.77 25.13
CA TRP A 152 15.93 -9.58 24.43
C TRP A 152 16.16 -9.36 22.94
N VAL A 153 15.47 -10.14 22.11
CA VAL A 153 15.59 -10.10 20.64
C VAL A 153 14.20 -10.04 20.02
N SER A 154 14.05 -9.21 18.98
CA SER A 154 12.81 -9.17 18.22
C SER A 154 12.70 -10.37 17.28
N THR A 155 11.57 -11.05 17.33
CA THR A 155 11.19 -12.13 16.42
C THR A 155 9.94 -11.74 15.65
N ILE A 156 9.79 -12.26 14.43
CA ILE A 156 8.71 -11.90 13.52
C ILE A 156 7.90 -13.15 13.19
N ASP A 157 6.61 -13.09 13.51
CA ASP A 157 5.61 -14.06 13.07
C ASP A 157 5.41 -13.93 11.55
N GLN A 158 5.79 -14.98 10.82
CA GLN A 158 5.84 -14.99 9.35
C GLN A 158 4.45 -14.88 8.72
N GLU A 159 3.42 -15.43 9.37
CA GLU A 159 2.06 -15.47 8.82
C GLU A 159 1.30 -14.17 9.10
N LYS A 160 1.56 -13.54 10.26
CA LYS A 160 0.95 -12.25 10.61
C LYS A 160 1.63 -11.05 9.96
N CYS A 161 2.91 -11.15 9.62
CA CYS A 161 3.63 -10.03 9.05
C CYS A 161 3.13 -9.68 7.63
N LYS A 162 2.69 -8.42 7.47
CA LYS A 162 2.19 -7.88 6.19
C LYS A 162 3.24 -7.12 5.38
N GLY A 163 4.48 -7.03 5.89
CA GLY A 163 5.59 -6.35 5.21
C GLY A 163 5.52 -4.82 5.14
N CYS A 164 4.66 -4.17 5.93
CA CYS A 164 4.46 -2.71 5.87
C CYS A 164 5.69 -1.88 6.29
N GLY A 165 6.65 -2.49 6.99
CA GLY A 165 7.94 -1.89 7.33
C GLY A 165 7.92 -0.84 8.45
N ALA A 166 6.80 -0.64 9.16
CA ALA A 166 6.73 0.31 10.27
C ALA A 166 7.70 0.02 11.42
N CYS A 167 7.98 -1.25 11.70
CA CYS A 167 9.00 -1.66 12.66
C CYS A 167 10.42 -1.31 12.21
N SER A 168 10.71 -1.35 10.90
CA SER A 168 11.99 -0.93 10.34
C SER A 168 12.21 0.56 10.53
N ALA A 169 11.18 1.38 10.26
CA ALA A 169 11.21 2.81 10.53
C ALA A 169 11.40 3.15 12.03
N ALA A 170 10.80 2.36 12.92
CA ALA A 170 10.90 2.55 14.36
C ALA A 170 12.20 2.02 14.98
N CYS A 171 12.99 1.23 14.25
CA CYS A 171 14.18 0.57 14.78
C CYS A 171 15.35 1.56 14.92
N PRO A 172 15.79 1.91 16.14
CA PRO A 172 16.90 2.85 16.31
C PRO A 172 18.25 2.23 15.92
N ALA A 173 18.38 0.90 15.97
CA ALA A 173 19.60 0.19 15.59
C ALA A 173 19.67 -0.13 14.08
N ILE A 174 18.60 0.15 13.31
CA ILE A 174 18.55 -0.08 11.84
C ILE A 174 18.87 -1.56 11.48
N VAL A 175 18.40 -2.51 12.30
CA VAL A 175 18.66 -3.95 12.13
C VAL A 175 17.52 -4.73 11.48
N ILE A 176 16.41 -4.05 11.18
CA ILE A 176 15.22 -4.67 10.59
C ILE A 176 15.19 -4.31 9.10
N ASP A 177 15.40 -5.31 8.26
CA ASP A 177 15.28 -5.18 6.82
C ASP A 177 13.84 -5.43 6.37
N ALA A 178 13.37 -4.60 5.44
CA ALA A 178 12.02 -4.64 4.92
C ALA A 178 12.08 -4.93 3.41
N PRO A 179 11.83 -6.18 2.96
CA PRO A 179 12.09 -6.59 1.57
C PRO A 179 11.42 -5.72 0.49
N LEU A 180 10.24 -5.17 0.78
CA LEU A 180 9.51 -4.30 -0.16
C LEU A 180 10.08 -2.87 -0.26
N SER A 181 10.89 -2.42 0.70
CA SER A 181 11.62 -1.15 0.65
C SER A 181 12.82 -1.17 1.64
N PRO A 182 13.90 -1.87 1.28
CA PRO A 182 15.11 -1.95 2.09
C PRO A 182 15.74 -0.56 2.29
N ASN A 183 16.35 -0.33 3.46
CA ASN A 183 16.98 0.98 3.75
C ASN A 183 18.02 1.36 2.69
N GLU A 184 18.91 0.43 2.32
CA GLU A 184 19.99 0.72 1.37
C GLU A 184 19.44 1.05 -0.02
N HIS A 185 18.40 0.33 -0.47
CA HIS A 185 17.79 0.59 -1.76
C HIS A 185 17.18 2.00 -1.82
N VAL A 186 16.36 2.37 -0.83
CA VAL A 186 15.73 3.70 -0.75
C VAL A 186 16.78 4.81 -0.65
N LEU A 187 17.80 4.64 0.19
CA LEU A 187 18.89 5.61 0.33
C LEU A 187 19.70 5.75 -0.95
N LYS A 188 19.99 4.64 -1.64
CA LYS A 188 20.69 4.67 -2.92
C LYS A 188 19.88 5.41 -3.98
N GLU A 189 18.58 5.18 -4.09
CA GLU A 189 17.73 5.92 -5.04
C GLU A 189 17.71 7.43 -4.77
N ILE A 190 17.70 7.84 -3.49
CA ILE A 190 17.81 9.25 -3.09
C ILE A 190 19.17 9.83 -3.51
N ARG A 191 20.26 9.11 -3.23
CA ARG A 191 21.62 9.54 -3.57
C ARG A 191 21.84 9.65 -5.08
N ASP A 192 21.39 8.65 -5.83
CA ASP A 192 21.55 8.61 -7.29
C ASP A 192 20.71 9.70 -7.96
N GLY A 193 19.49 9.94 -7.45
CA GLY A 193 18.67 11.05 -7.91
C GLY A 193 19.35 12.41 -7.69
N ALA A 194 20.12 12.54 -6.60
CA ALA A 194 20.83 13.76 -6.28
C ALA A 194 21.98 14.08 -7.26
N LEU A 195 22.54 13.06 -7.93
CA LEU A 195 23.59 13.25 -8.94
C LEU A 195 23.07 13.89 -10.23
N SER A 196 21.77 13.74 -10.49
CA SER A 196 21.10 14.31 -11.66
C SER A 196 20.45 15.67 -11.42
N LEU A 197 20.69 16.29 -10.25
CA LEU A 197 20.09 17.58 -9.93
C LEU A 197 20.75 18.69 -10.75
N SER A 198 19.90 19.44 -11.45
CA SER A 198 20.29 20.69 -12.08
C SER A 198 19.92 21.86 -11.18
N SER A 199 20.73 22.93 -11.22
CA SER A 199 20.53 24.11 -10.36
C SER A 199 19.59 25.15 -10.97
N ASP A 200 19.15 24.96 -12.21
CA ASP A 200 18.25 25.85 -12.95
C ASP A 200 16.85 25.93 -12.32
N LYS A 201 16.40 24.85 -11.66
CA LYS A 201 15.10 24.75 -11.01
C LYS A 201 15.24 24.20 -9.59
N PRO A 202 14.22 24.38 -8.73
CA PRO A 202 14.18 23.71 -7.43
C PRO A 202 14.14 22.19 -7.59
N ASN A 203 14.87 21.49 -6.75
CA ASN A 203 14.96 20.02 -6.72
C ASN A 203 14.10 19.47 -5.59
N ILE A 204 13.05 18.71 -5.90
CA ILE A 204 12.10 18.18 -4.90
C ILE A 204 12.20 16.65 -4.86
N LEU A 205 12.56 16.11 -3.69
CA LEU A 205 12.47 14.69 -3.42
C LEU A 205 11.04 14.33 -3.03
N VAL A 206 10.46 13.34 -3.70
CA VAL A 206 9.10 12.87 -3.48
C VAL A 206 9.14 11.42 -3.00
N LEU A 207 8.99 11.22 -1.69
CA LEU A 207 8.83 9.91 -1.06
C LEU A 207 7.36 9.50 -1.19
N HIS A 208 7.05 8.56 -2.08
CA HIS A 208 5.66 8.19 -2.35
C HIS A 208 5.31 6.80 -1.84
N CYS A 209 4.13 6.68 -1.25
CA CYS A 209 3.57 5.40 -0.81
C CYS A 209 3.10 4.58 -2.02
N ASN A 210 3.55 3.33 -2.11
CA ASN A 210 3.16 2.38 -3.16
C ASN A 210 1.63 2.20 -3.32
N TRP A 211 0.86 2.43 -2.24
CA TRP A 211 -0.59 2.21 -2.21
C TRP A 211 -1.43 3.47 -2.46
N ALA A 212 -0.79 4.64 -2.62
CA ALA A 212 -1.49 5.93 -2.69
C ALA A 212 -2.00 6.30 -4.10
N ARG A 213 -1.95 5.34 -5.05
CA ARG A 213 -2.43 5.43 -6.44
C ARG A 213 -2.11 6.76 -7.12
N MET A 214 -0.84 7.09 -7.19
CA MET A 214 -0.32 8.11 -8.11
C MET A 214 0.54 7.42 -9.15
N VAL A 215 0.54 7.93 -10.38
CA VAL A 215 1.49 7.51 -11.42
C VAL A 215 2.60 8.56 -11.46
N PRO A 216 3.80 8.28 -10.92
CA PRO A 216 4.88 9.26 -10.83
C PRO A 216 5.19 9.93 -12.16
N GLU A 217 5.20 9.17 -13.25
CA GLU A 217 5.53 9.66 -14.59
C GLU A 217 4.49 10.62 -15.15
N GLU A 218 3.21 10.40 -14.86
CA GLU A 218 2.13 11.31 -15.26
C GLU A 218 2.21 12.60 -14.45
N LEU A 219 2.36 12.47 -13.12
CA LEU A 219 2.47 13.61 -12.22
C LEU A 219 3.70 14.47 -12.52
N ALA A 220 4.83 13.84 -12.88
CA ALA A 220 6.05 14.52 -13.28
C ALA A 220 5.89 15.35 -14.57
N LYS A 221 5.05 14.90 -15.51
CA LYS A 221 4.80 15.63 -16.76
C LYS A 221 3.89 16.84 -16.54
N GLU A 222 2.96 16.75 -15.59
CA GLU A 222 1.99 17.80 -15.32
C GLU A 222 2.54 18.93 -14.43
N VAL A 223 3.55 18.64 -13.60
CA VAL A 223 4.19 19.62 -12.73
C VAL A 223 5.45 20.18 -13.40
N GLN A 224 5.34 21.40 -13.91
CA GLN A 224 6.48 22.14 -14.46
C GLN A 224 7.12 23.06 -13.41
N GLY A 225 8.36 23.48 -13.66
CA GLY A 225 9.06 24.46 -12.82
C GLY A 225 9.91 23.90 -11.68
N ALA A 226 9.96 22.57 -11.51
CA ALA A 226 10.86 21.89 -10.58
C ALA A 226 11.38 20.56 -11.16
N ASN A 227 12.50 20.09 -10.63
CA ASN A 227 13.02 18.77 -10.88
C ASN A 227 12.48 17.81 -9.81
N LEU A 228 11.62 16.88 -10.20
CA LEU A 228 11.01 15.93 -9.28
C LEU A 228 11.77 14.60 -9.30
N LYS A 229 12.23 14.14 -8.13
CA LYS A 229 12.73 12.77 -7.96
C LYS A 229 11.74 11.98 -7.12
N PHE A 230 11.06 11.02 -7.76
CA PHE A 230 10.22 10.07 -7.06
C PHE A 230 11.06 8.90 -6.54
N VAL A 231 10.83 8.53 -5.27
CA VAL A 231 11.39 7.34 -4.62
C VAL A 231 10.26 6.61 -3.91
N ASN A 232 10.11 5.33 -4.21
CA ASN A 232 9.01 4.53 -3.68
C ASN A 232 9.30 4.04 -2.26
N ILE A 233 8.34 4.20 -1.36
CA ILE A 233 8.31 3.53 -0.05
C ILE A 233 7.07 2.65 0.03
N THR A 234 7.19 1.48 0.66
CA THR A 234 6.08 0.52 0.73
C THR A 234 4.83 1.12 1.38
N CYS A 235 5.00 1.98 2.38
CA CYS A 235 3.90 2.65 3.08
C CYS A 235 4.42 3.94 3.72
N SER A 236 3.56 4.93 3.96
CA SER A 236 3.92 6.06 4.83
C SER A 236 4.36 5.61 6.23
N GLY A 237 3.85 4.48 6.74
CA GLY A 237 4.31 3.89 8.00
C GLY A 237 5.79 3.47 7.99
N ARG A 238 6.39 3.27 6.81
CA ARG A 238 7.80 2.94 6.60
C ARG A 238 8.70 4.18 6.52
N LEU A 239 8.12 5.38 6.49
CA LEU A 239 8.86 6.64 6.48
C LEU A 239 9.83 6.66 7.66
N SER A 240 11.12 6.75 7.36
CA SER A 240 12.19 6.84 8.35
C SER A 240 12.79 8.24 8.32
N PRO A 241 13.19 8.81 9.49
CA PRO A 241 13.95 10.04 9.56
C PRO A 241 15.12 10.10 8.58
N ILE A 242 15.85 8.99 8.42
CA ILE A 242 17.07 8.93 7.61
C ILE A 242 16.80 9.24 6.13
N PHE A 243 15.61 8.95 5.61
CA PHE A 243 15.27 9.23 4.22
C PHE A 243 15.06 10.72 3.98
N VAL A 244 14.37 11.39 4.91
CA VAL A 244 14.13 12.83 4.85
C VAL A 244 15.44 13.59 5.03
N LEU A 245 16.24 13.20 6.04
CA LEU A 245 17.52 13.83 6.33
C LEU A 245 18.53 13.60 5.20
N GLU A 246 18.58 12.39 4.62
CA GLU A 246 19.44 12.12 3.46
C GLU A 246 19.03 12.98 2.25
N GLY A 247 17.73 13.23 2.04
CA GLY A 247 17.26 14.16 1.02
C GLY A 247 17.89 15.55 1.19
N PHE A 248 17.73 16.17 2.36
CA PHE A 248 18.34 17.49 2.59
C PHE A 248 19.88 17.46 2.52
N ASN A 249 20.51 16.42 3.07
CA ASN A 249 21.96 16.23 3.03
C ASN A 249 22.51 16.13 1.59
N ARG A 250 21.70 15.66 0.64
CA ARG A 250 22.07 15.54 -0.78
C ARG A 250 21.70 16.75 -1.62
N GLY A 251 21.22 17.83 -1.01
CA GLY A 251 20.95 19.09 -1.70
C GLY A 251 19.56 19.22 -2.31
N TYR A 252 18.59 18.39 -1.90
CA TYR A 252 17.19 18.60 -2.28
C TYR A 252 16.64 19.89 -1.63
N ASP A 253 15.98 20.72 -2.44
CA ASP A 253 15.34 21.95 -2.03
C ASP A 253 14.09 21.69 -1.18
N ALA A 254 13.38 20.58 -1.41
CA ALA A 254 12.29 20.14 -0.52
C ALA A 254 12.17 18.62 -0.52
N VAL A 255 11.56 18.11 0.55
CA VAL A 255 11.15 16.71 0.66
C VAL A 255 9.64 16.65 0.87
N MET A 256 8.94 15.94 -0.03
CA MET A 256 7.50 15.74 0.05
C MET A 256 7.18 14.26 0.25
N ILE A 257 6.23 13.97 1.14
CA ILE A 257 5.70 12.63 1.38
C ILE A 257 4.29 12.59 0.82
N LEU A 258 4.09 11.80 -0.24
CA LEU A 258 2.78 11.63 -0.86
C LEU A 258 2.19 10.29 -0.44
N CYS A 259 1.04 10.30 0.24
CA CYS A 259 0.43 9.07 0.73
C CYS A 259 -1.10 9.10 0.71
N CYS A 260 -1.71 7.94 0.94
CA CYS A 260 -3.16 7.82 1.07
C CYS A 260 -3.71 8.65 2.26
N PRO A 261 -5.03 8.93 2.27
CA PRO A 261 -5.73 9.39 3.46
C PRO A 261 -5.64 8.36 4.58
N GLU A 262 -5.90 8.79 5.81
CA GLU A 262 -5.77 7.91 6.98
C GLU A 262 -6.82 6.79 6.96
N GLU A 263 -8.03 7.14 6.52
CA GLU A 263 -9.22 6.31 6.41
C GLU A 263 -9.12 5.26 5.29
N GLU A 264 -8.24 5.49 4.31
CA GLU A 264 -8.02 4.61 3.15
C GLU A 264 -6.65 3.92 3.22
N CYS A 265 -5.98 3.97 4.38
CA CYS A 265 -4.65 3.41 4.51
C CYS A 265 -4.66 1.89 4.28
N HIS A 266 -3.89 1.40 3.30
CA HIS A 266 -3.83 -0.03 2.98
C HIS A 266 -3.42 -0.91 4.17
N PHE A 267 -2.58 -0.37 5.05
CA PHE A 267 -2.20 -1.02 6.31
C PHE A 267 -2.79 -0.26 7.52
N GLU A 268 -3.93 0.42 7.43
CA GLU A 268 -4.75 0.90 8.57
C GLU A 268 -4.08 1.79 9.64
N GLY A 269 -2.87 2.29 9.42
CA GLY A 269 -2.13 3.01 10.46
C GLY A 269 -0.77 3.55 10.04
N GLY A 270 -0.47 3.57 8.74
CA GLY A 270 0.78 4.13 8.23
C GLY A 270 0.82 5.65 8.36
N VAL A 271 -0.23 6.32 7.89
CA VAL A 271 -0.36 7.78 7.91
C VAL A 271 -0.39 8.33 9.34
N LYS A 272 -1.13 7.65 10.22
CA LYS A 272 -1.22 7.98 11.66
C LYS A 272 0.14 7.97 12.37
N LYS A 273 1.09 7.14 11.90
CA LYS A 273 2.47 7.10 12.40
C LYS A 273 3.36 8.14 11.72
N ALA A 274 3.16 8.38 10.42
CA ALA A 274 3.98 9.30 9.63
C ALA A 274 3.74 10.79 9.98
N LYS A 275 2.48 11.21 10.19
CA LYS A 275 2.12 12.59 10.54
C LYS A 275 2.90 13.15 11.75
N PRO A 276 2.87 12.53 12.94
CA PRO A 276 3.61 13.04 14.10
C PRO A 276 5.12 13.01 13.88
N LEU A 277 5.63 12.01 13.16
CA LEU A 277 7.05 11.94 12.78
C LEU A 277 7.47 13.14 11.93
N VAL A 278 6.68 13.49 10.91
CA VAL A 278 6.95 14.66 10.06
C VAL A 278 6.92 15.96 10.85
N ASN A 279 5.98 16.11 11.80
CA ASN A 279 5.94 17.29 12.67
C ASN A 279 7.18 17.41 13.56
N ILE A 280 7.68 16.30 14.11
CA ILE A 280 8.93 16.27 14.87
C ILE A 280 10.12 16.62 13.96
N LEU A 281 10.18 16.05 12.76
CA LEU A 281 11.24 16.37 11.80
C LEU A 281 11.22 17.83 11.38
N LYS A 282 10.05 18.45 11.18
CA LYS A 282 9.90 19.89 10.93
C LYS A 282 10.54 20.72 12.04
N ALA A 283 10.32 20.37 13.31
CA ALA A 283 10.94 21.05 14.44
C ALA A 283 12.48 20.87 14.46
N ILE A 284 12.96 19.65 14.23
CA ILE A 284 14.41 19.37 14.13
C ILE A 284 15.06 20.16 12.99
N LEU A 285 14.39 20.25 11.84
CA LEU A 285 14.88 21.01 10.67
C LEU A 285 14.99 22.51 10.98
N ALA A 286 14.04 23.07 11.73
CA ALA A 286 14.08 24.48 12.15
C ALA A 286 15.34 24.79 12.98
N GLU A 287 15.68 23.92 13.93
CA GLU A 287 16.87 24.07 14.80
C GLU A 287 18.18 24.08 14.02
N VAL A 288 18.24 23.37 12.88
CA VAL A 288 19.42 23.34 12.00
C VAL A 288 19.36 24.36 10.87
N GLY A 289 18.43 25.33 10.94
CA GLY A 289 18.31 26.43 9.97
C GLY A 289 17.57 26.09 8.67
N ILE A 290 16.95 24.91 8.58
CA ILE A 290 16.14 24.52 7.43
C ILE A 290 14.68 24.91 7.71
N LYS A 291 14.11 25.78 6.85
CA LYS A 291 12.71 26.20 6.97
C LYS A 291 11.77 24.98 6.99
N PRO A 292 10.91 24.82 8.02
CA PRO A 292 9.99 23.68 8.15
C PRO A 292 9.09 23.42 6.94
N ASP A 293 8.71 24.48 6.22
CA ASP A 293 7.84 24.42 5.04
C ASP A 293 8.48 23.70 3.84
N ARG A 294 9.78 23.37 3.92
CA ARG A 294 10.49 22.56 2.92
C ARG A 294 10.24 21.05 3.09
N LEU A 295 9.58 20.64 4.16
CA LEU A 295 9.14 19.26 4.39
C LEU A 295 7.62 19.24 4.42
N GLU A 296 6.95 18.45 3.58
CA GLU A 296 5.47 18.35 3.64
C GLU A 296 4.98 16.91 3.50
N LEU A 297 3.91 16.59 4.23
CA LEU A 297 3.16 15.34 4.05
C LEU A 297 1.80 15.67 3.45
N VAL A 298 1.53 15.13 2.28
CA VAL A 298 0.30 15.36 1.52
C VAL A 298 -0.48 14.05 1.43
N THR A 299 -1.75 14.12 1.80
CA THR A 299 -2.68 13.00 1.66
C THR A 299 -3.71 13.29 0.57
N ALA A 300 -3.86 12.38 -0.40
CA ALA A 300 -4.94 12.44 -1.38
C ALA A 300 -5.58 11.07 -1.60
N SER A 301 -6.92 11.07 -1.70
CA SER A 301 -7.68 9.87 -2.03
C SER A 301 -7.46 9.50 -3.49
N ASN A 302 -7.68 8.23 -3.81
CA ASN A 302 -7.61 7.72 -5.18
C ASN A 302 -8.66 8.35 -6.12
N VAL A 303 -9.68 9.03 -5.56
CA VAL A 303 -10.72 9.73 -6.34
C VAL A 303 -10.37 11.18 -6.67
N ASP A 304 -9.36 11.76 -6.01
CA ASP A 304 -8.92 13.15 -6.22
C ASP A 304 -7.39 13.23 -6.31
N PRO A 305 -6.78 12.65 -7.38
CA PRO A 305 -5.34 12.68 -7.57
C PRO A 305 -4.80 14.09 -7.84
N ASP A 306 -5.64 15.02 -8.31
CA ASP A 306 -5.27 16.41 -8.61
C ASP A 306 -4.73 17.15 -7.37
N LYS A 307 -5.12 16.71 -6.17
CA LYS A 307 -4.57 17.22 -4.92
C LYS A 307 -3.06 17.03 -4.79
N TYR A 308 -2.48 15.95 -5.31
CA TYR A 308 -1.02 15.78 -5.34
C TYR A 308 -0.35 16.81 -6.24
N ARG A 309 -0.92 17.02 -7.44
CA ARG A 309 -0.42 17.99 -8.42
C ARG A 309 -0.44 19.41 -7.86
N LYS A 310 -1.56 19.82 -7.28
CA LYS A 310 -1.71 21.13 -6.61
C LYS A 310 -0.67 21.32 -5.52
N ALA A 311 -0.51 20.34 -4.63
CA ALA A 311 0.46 20.44 -3.54
C ALA A 311 1.92 20.53 -4.04
N LEU A 312 2.26 19.82 -5.12
CA LEU A 312 3.58 19.94 -5.74
C LEU A 312 3.79 21.34 -6.34
N LEU A 313 2.83 21.85 -7.11
CA LEU A 313 2.89 23.21 -7.67
C LEU A 313 3.00 24.28 -6.58
N ASP A 314 2.25 24.12 -5.48
CA ASP A 314 2.34 25.00 -4.32
C ASP A 314 3.75 24.97 -3.72
N MET A 315 4.38 23.79 -3.63
CA MET A 315 5.78 23.67 -3.20
C MET A 315 6.74 24.35 -4.18
N VAL A 316 6.56 24.19 -5.49
CA VAL A 316 7.37 24.89 -6.51
C VAL A 316 7.30 26.40 -6.33
N ASN A 317 6.09 26.94 -6.13
CA ASN A 317 5.86 28.37 -5.92
C ASN A 317 6.53 28.87 -4.63
N LYS A 318 6.42 28.11 -3.52
CA LYS A 318 7.10 28.40 -2.26
C LYS A 318 8.63 28.41 -2.42
N LEU A 319 9.20 27.44 -3.12
CA LEU A 319 10.65 27.37 -3.34
C LEU A 319 11.17 28.49 -4.24
N SER A 320 10.38 28.92 -5.21
CA SER A 320 10.73 30.03 -6.10
C SER A 320 10.82 31.36 -5.33
N SER A 321 9.89 31.62 -4.41
CA SER A 321 9.95 32.82 -3.56
C SER A 321 11.09 32.78 -2.54
N PHE A 322 11.54 31.58 -2.12
CA PHE A 322 12.72 31.47 -1.26
C PHE A 322 14.04 31.79 -1.97
N LYS A 323 14.18 31.49 -3.27
CA LYS A 323 15.41 31.83 -4.02
C LYS A 323 15.59 33.35 -4.20
N GLU A 324 14.51 34.12 -4.21
CA GLU A 324 14.59 35.61 -4.20
C GLU A 324 15.03 36.17 -2.84
N GLY A 325 14.78 35.43 -1.74
CA GLY A 325 15.10 35.84 -0.36
C GLY A 325 16.37 35.23 0.24
N VAL A 326 17.04 34.29 -0.43
CA VAL A 326 18.25 33.62 0.07
C VAL A 326 19.43 33.92 -0.84
N LYS A 327 20.00 35.12 -0.68
CA LYS A 327 21.45 35.26 -0.82
C LYS A 327 22.07 34.63 0.42
N ALA A 328 22.97 33.67 0.21
CA ALA A 328 23.80 32.98 1.22
C ALA A 328 23.18 31.75 1.92
N HIS A 329 23.43 30.57 1.36
CA HIS A 329 23.87 29.37 2.09
C HIS A 329 24.75 28.51 1.18
N ALA A 330 25.79 29.14 0.64
CA ALA A 330 26.91 28.48 -0.03
C ALA A 330 28.19 29.19 0.42
N ALA A 331 28.73 28.74 1.54
CA ALA A 331 30.11 28.89 1.99
C ALA A 331 30.40 27.69 2.89
#